data_AF-A0A644Y2E0-F1
#
_entry.id   AF-A0A644Y2E0-F1
#
_cell.length_a   1.000
_cell.length_b   1.000
_cell.length_c   1.000
_cell.angle_alpha   90.00
_cell.angle_beta   90.00
_cell.angle_gamma   90.00
#
_symmetry.space_group_name_H-M   'P 1'
#
loop_
_entity.id
_entity.type
_entity.pdbx_description
1 polymer ?
#
loop_
_entity_poly.entity_id
_entity_poly.type
_entity_poly.pdbx_seq_one_letter_code
_entity_poly.pdbx_strand_id
1 'polypeptide(L)'
;MVDNYVGGEPYAGVTKIFLQNKIVWSMVYYGKVIYEVEVSGRVVEFEEVYEFLKKSLLIMPNDYPFRGPKEFVEGNWKYTNEWIGEVEEFSGEEKIYLNKKQVFGTRYLGGLVDERRE
;
A
#
# COMPACT_ATOMS: atom_id res chain seq x y z
N MET A 1 12.00 -8.20 -9.45
CA MET A 1 11.52 -7.22 -8.45
C MET A 1 12.04 -7.65 -7.09
N VAL A 2 12.39 -6.70 -6.23
CA VAL A 2 12.66 -6.96 -4.82
C VAL A 2 11.82 -5.99 -4.01
N ASP A 3 11.16 -6.51 -2.98
CA ASP A 3 10.46 -5.72 -1.98
C ASP A 3 11.17 -5.88 -0.63
N ASN A 4 11.60 -4.78 -0.02
CA ASN A 4 12.27 -4.78 1.28
C ASN A 4 11.53 -3.83 2.21
N TYR A 5 11.13 -4.32 3.37
CA TYR A 5 10.54 -3.49 4.42
C TYR A 5 11.25 -3.68 5.76
N VAL A 6 11.06 -2.71 6.64
CA VAL A 6 11.55 -2.69 8.01
C VAL A 6 10.42 -2.29 8.96
N GLY A 7 10.58 -2.64 10.23
CA GLY A 7 9.61 -2.37 11.28
C GLY A 7 8.56 -3.49 11.39
N GLY A 8 7.34 -3.09 11.71
CA GLY A 8 6.19 -3.98 11.84
C GLY A 8 4.94 -3.14 12.01
N GLU A 9 4.92 -2.34 13.08
CA GLU A 9 3.89 -1.34 13.32
C GLU A 9 4.48 -0.13 14.10
N PRO A 10 4.72 1.02 13.44
CA PRO A 10 4.57 1.27 12.00
C PRO A 10 5.64 0.56 11.15
N TYR A 11 5.46 0.54 9.83
CA TYR A 11 6.41 -0.05 8.88
C TYR A 11 6.80 0.92 7.76
N ALA A 12 7.97 0.68 7.18
CA ALA A 12 8.47 1.41 6.00
C ALA A 12 9.13 0.43 5.03
N GLY A 13 9.06 0.69 3.74
CA GLY A 13 9.71 -0.18 2.76
C GLY A 13 9.97 0.46 1.42
N VAL A 14 10.65 -0.32 0.58
CA VAL A 14 11.03 0.03 -0.77
C VAL A 14 10.88 -1.17 -1.70
N THR A 15 10.13 -0.96 -2.78
CA THR A 15 10.02 -1.89 -3.91
C THR A 15 10.94 -1.42 -5.03
N LYS A 16 11.72 -2.32 -5.61
CA LYS A 16 12.69 -2.04 -6.68
C LYS A 16 12.45 -2.97 -7.86
N ILE A 17 12.43 -2.42 -9.07
CA ILE A 17 12.41 -3.21 -10.31
C ILE A 17 13.76 -3.09 -11.00
N PHE A 18 14.27 -4.25 -11.42
CA PHE A 18 15.58 -4.36 -12.07
C PHE A 18 15.40 -4.74 -13.53
N LEU A 19 16.16 -4.08 -14.40
CA LEU A 19 16.34 -4.45 -15.79
C LEU A 19 17.84 -4.56 -16.05
N GLN A 20 18.32 -5.72 -16.51
CA GLN A 20 19.75 -5.96 -16.78
C GLN A 20 20.67 -5.56 -15.61
N ASN A 21 20.30 -5.95 -14.39
CA ASN A 21 21.00 -5.64 -13.12
C ASN A 21 21.06 -4.15 -12.73
N LYS A 22 20.35 -3.26 -13.43
CA LYS A 22 20.15 -1.87 -13.02
C LYS A 22 18.76 -1.67 -12.43
N ILE A 23 18.66 -0.85 -11.39
CA ILE A 23 17.36 -0.43 -10.86
C ILE A 23 16.82 0.64 -11.80
N VAL A 24 15.67 0.39 -12.40
CA VAL A 24 15.03 1.32 -13.35
C VAL A 24 13.76 1.96 -12.79
N TRP A 25 13.24 1.42 -11.69
CA TRP A 25 12.05 1.93 -11.03
C TRP A 25 12.11 1.63 -9.53
N SER A 26 11.62 2.57 -8.73
CA SER A 26 11.56 2.42 -7.27
C SER A 26 10.30 3.07 -6.70
N MET A 27 9.74 2.42 -5.68
CA MET A 27 8.65 2.98 -4.87
C MET A 27 9.01 2.85 -3.40
N VAL A 28 8.87 3.92 -2.65
CA VAL A 28 8.96 3.91 -1.19
C VAL A 28 7.57 3.99 -0.58
N TYR A 29 7.38 3.36 0.56
CA TYR A 29 6.10 3.35 1.25
C TYR A 29 6.27 3.36 2.77
N TYR A 30 5.32 3.96 3.46
CA TYR A 30 5.25 4.01 4.92
C TYR A 30 3.81 3.87 5.37
N GLY A 31 3.57 2.96 6.31
CA GLY A 31 2.22 2.65 6.76
C GLY A 31 2.13 2.31 8.23
N LYS A 32 0.90 2.39 8.74
CA LYS A 32 0.58 2.10 10.12
C LYS A 32 -0.89 1.71 10.30
N VAL A 33 -1.13 0.84 11.27
CA VAL A 33 -2.43 0.63 11.90
C VAL A 33 -2.73 1.83 12.79
N ILE A 34 -3.99 2.26 12.78
CA ILE A 34 -4.46 3.31 13.67
C ILE A 34 -4.81 2.62 14.99
N TYR A 35 -3.99 2.84 16.02
CA TYR A 35 -4.20 2.26 17.34
C TYR A 35 -5.51 2.71 17.98
N GLU A 36 -6.03 1.87 18.88
CA GLU A 36 -7.19 2.17 19.74
C GLU A 36 -8.49 2.48 18.97
N VAL A 37 -8.56 2.10 17.70
CA VAL A 37 -9.81 2.20 16.95
C VAL A 37 -10.77 1.13 17.45
N GLU A 38 -11.69 1.55 18.31
CA GLU A 38 -12.78 0.69 18.74
C GLU A 38 -13.86 0.63 17.64
N VAL A 39 -14.17 -0.58 17.20
CA VAL A 39 -15.24 -0.85 16.25
C VAL A 39 -16.21 -1.83 16.88
N SER A 40 -17.47 -1.43 17.01
CA SER A 40 -18.54 -2.27 17.57
C SER A 40 -18.22 -2.84 18.96
N GLY A 41 -17.58 -2.06 19.84
CA GLY A 41 -17.29 -2.47 21.21
C GLY A 41 -16.00 -3.27 21.41
N ARG A 42 -15.15 -3.40 20.38
CA ARG A 42 -13.84 -4.06 20.50
C ARG A 42 -12.73 -3.27 19.80
N VAL A 43 -11.51 -3.42 20.30
CA VAL A 43 -10.31 -2.95 19.60
C VAL A 43 -10.08 -3.83 18.36
N VAL A 44 -9.64 -3.21 17.28
CA VAL A 44 -9.25 -3.93 16.05
C VAL A 44 -7.80 -4.37 16.18
N GLU A 45 -7.56 -5.67 16.03
CA GLU A 45 -6.23 -6.25 16.18
C GLU A 45 -5.38 -6.05 14.92
N PHE A 46 -4.08 -5.89 15.10
CA PHE A 46 -3.12 -5.72 14.00
C PHE A 46 -3.22 -6.84 12.97
N GLU A 47 -3.33 -8.09 13.40
CA GLU A 47 -3.34 -9.25 12.51
C GLU A 47 -4.57 -9.23 11.57
N GLU A 48 -5.73 -8.80 12.06
CA GLU A 48 -6.94 -8.69 11.23
C GLU A 48 -6.76 -7.68 10.10
N VAL A 49 -6.16 -6.53 10.42
CA VAL A 49 -5.85 -5.49 9.44
C VAL A 49 -4.84 -6.02 8.42
N TYR A 50 -3.82 -6.75 8.89
CA TYR A 50 -2.76 -7.29 8.05
C TYR A 50 -3.25 -8.38 7.11
N GLU A 51 -4.10 -9.30 7.58
CA GLU A 51 -4.73 -10.32 6.73
C GLU A 51 -5.58 -9.67 5.63
N PHE A 52 -6.39 -8.67 5.97
CA PHE A 52 -7.22 -7.96 4.99
C PHE A 52 -6.38 -7.15 4.00
N LEU A 53 -5.29 -6.52 4.46
CA LEU A 53 -4.33 -5.84 3.59
C LEU A 53 -3.72 -6.80 2.57
N LYS A 54 -3.25 -7.98 3.01
CA LYS A 54 -2.69 -9.01 2.12
C LYS A 54 -3.67 -9.40 1.02
N LYS A 55 -4.94 -9.65 1.37
CA LYS A 55 -5.99 -9.97 0.39
C LYS A 55 -6.16 -8.83 -0.62
N SER A 56 -6.16 -7.59 -0.15
CA SER A 56 -6.31 -6.40 -0.99
C SER A 56 -5.16 -6.26 -2.00
N LEU A 57 -3.92 -6.50 -1.56
CA LEU A 57 -2.73 -6.43 -2.42
C LEU A 57 -2.68 -7.53 -3.50
N LEU A 58 -3.31 -8.68 -3.27
CA LEU A 58 -3.39 -9.77 -4.26
C LEU A 58 -4.27 -9.44 -5.47
N ILE A 59 -5.12 -8.41 -5.37
CA ILE A 59 -6.05 -7.99 -6.43
C ILE A 59 -5.50 -6.73 -7.14
N MET A 60 -4.18 -6.59 -7.16
CA MET A 60 -3.48 -5.51 -7.84
C MET A 60 -3.86 -5.44 -9.33
N PRO A 61 -4.22 -4.25 -9.86
CA PRO A 61 -4.58 -4.10 -11.26
C PRO A 61 -3.34 -4.20 -12.17
N ASN A 62 -3.52 -4.73 -13.38
CA ASN A 62 -2.44 -4.88 -14.35
C ASN A 62 -1.90 -3.54 -14.87
N ASP A 63 -2.78 -2.55 -15.04
CA ASP A 63 -2.42 -1.26 -15.65
C ASP A 63 -1.68 -0.33 -14.68
N TYR A 64 -1.93 -0.48 -13.38
CA TYR A 64 -1.35 0.34 -12.31
C TYR A 64 -0.87 -0.54 -11.14
N PRO A 65 0.15 -1.39 -11.36
CA PRO A 65 0.56 -2.41 -10.40
C PRO A 65 1.43 -1.84 -9.27
N PHE A 66 0.97 -0.76 -8.64
CA PHE A 66 1.68 -0.10 -7.54
C PHE A 66 1.39 -0.80 -6.20
N ARG A 67 0.11 -1.07 -5.94
CA ARG A 67 -0.44 -1.66 -4.70
C ARG A 67 -1.76 -2.38 -5.05
N GLY A 68 -2.75 -2.41 -4.15
CA GLY A 68 -4.06 -3.03 -4.40
C GLY A 68 -4.97 -2.24 -5.36
N PRO A 69 -6.19 -2.75 -5.63
CA PRO A 69 -7.15 -2.11 -6.54
C PRO A 69 -7.71 -0.81 -5.98
N LYS A 70 -8.41 0.00 -6.79
CA LYS A 70 -9.06 1.24 -6.30
C LYS A 70 -9.99 0.99 -5.12
N GLU A 71 -10.71 -0.14 -5.15
CA GLU A 71 -11.60 -0.55 -4.08
C GLU A 71 -11.62 -2.08 -3.96
N PHE A 72 -11.64 -2.58 -2.72
CA PHE A 72 -11.92 -3.97 -2.40
C PHE A 72 -12.78 -4.04 -1.14
N VAL A 73 -13.86 -4.83 -1.17
CA VAL A 73 -14.84 -4.96 -0.08
C VAL A 73 -15.06 -6.43 0.25
N GLU A 74 -14.96 -6.77 1.53
CA GLU A 74 -15.25 -8.12 2.04
C GLU A 74 -16.01 -8.00 3.38
N GLY A 75 -17.31 -8.26 3.35
CA GLY A 75 -18.17 -8.07 4.52
C GLY A 75 -18.17 -6.62 5.01
N ASN A 76 -17.70 -6.40 6.25
CA ASN A 76 -17.63 -5.08 6.89
C ASN A 76 -16.32 -4.33 6.62
N TRP A 77 -15.38 -4.98 5.93
CA TRP A 77 -14.08 -4.42 5.61
C TRP A 77 -14.11 -3.76 4.24
N LYS A 78 -13.44 -2.62 4.14
CA LYS A 78 -13.25 -1.89 2.88
C LYS A 78 -11.82 -1.39 2.77
N TYR A 79 -11.16 -1.74 1.68
CA TYR A 79 -9.89 -1.17 1.25
C TYR A 79 -10.15 -0.15 0.15
N THR A 80 -9.42 0.96 0.19
CA THR A 80 -9.40 1.96 -0.88
C THR A 80 -7.96 2.32 -1.21
N ASN A 81 -7.68 2.48 -2.50
CA ASN A 81 -6.39 2.96 -2.98
C ASN A 81 -6.64 4.10 -3.97
N GLU A 82 -6.03 5.24 -3.70
CA GLU A 82 -6.10 6.42 -4.56
C GLU A 82 -4.67 6.83 -4.92
N TRP A 83 -4.45 7.15 -6.19
CA TRP A 83 -3.14 7.61 -6.67
C TRP A 83 -3.28 8.69 -7.74
N ILE A 84 -2.20 9.43 -7.92
CA ILE A 84 -2.02 10.45 -8.94
C ILE A 84 -0.71 10.15 -9.66
N GLY A 85 -0.72 10.32 -10.98
CA GLY A 85 0.44 10.07 -11.83
C GLY A 85 0.41 8.71 -12.50
N GLU A 86 1.47 8.43 -13.25
CA GLU A 86 1.66 7.23 -14.07
C GLU A 86 2.92 6.49 -13.60
N VAL A 87 3.27 5.37 -14.22
CA VAL A 87 4.41 4.54 -13.80
C VAL A 87 5.75 5.30 -13.73
N GLU A 88 5.88 6.37 -14.52
CA GLU A 88 7.04 7.25 -14.56
C GLU A 88 7.25 8.05 -13.28
N GLU A 89 6.16 8.54 -12.69
CA GLU A 89 6.17 9.36 -11.47
C GLU A 89 4.75 9.37 -10.88
N PHE A 90 4.62 8.88 -9.65
CA PHE A 90 3.33 8.75 -8.99
C PHE A 90 3.43 8.86 -7.47
N SER A 91 2.29 9.11 -6.86
CA SER A 91 2.09 8.97 -5.42
C SER A 91 0.68 8.47 -5.13
N GLY A 92 0.50 7.79 -4.01
CA GLY A 92 -0.81 7.30 -3.61
C GLY A 92 -0.95 7.01 -2.12
N GLU A 93 -2.18 6.74 -1.73
CA GLU A 93 -2.58 6.48 -0.36
C GLU A 93 -3.57 5.30 -0.31
N GLU A 94 -3.28 4.36 0.58
CA GLU A 94 -4.14 3.24 0.90
C GLU A 94 -4.79 3.44 2.25
N LYS A 95 -6.05 3.04 2.36
CA LYS A 95 -6.81 3.07 3.61
C LYS A 95 -7.59 1.78 3.75
N ILE A 96 -7.69 1.27 4.98
CA ILE A 96 -8.61 0.20 5.33
C ILE A 96 -9.60 0.73 6.35
N TYR A 97 -10.87 0.37 6.16
CA TYR A 97 -11.99 0.70 7.00
C TYR A 97 -12.65 -0.59 7.51
N LEU A 98 -13.06 -0.59 8.77
CA LEU A 98 -13.97 -1.58 9.35
C LEU A 98 -15.20 -0.85 9.88
N ASN A 99 -16.40 -1.22 9.42
CA ASN A 99 -17.65 -0.52 9.75
C ASN A 99 -17.56 1.01 9.58
N LYS A 100 -16.94 1.46 8.49
CA LYS A 100 -16.72 2.89 8.13
C LYS A 100 -15.72 3.65 9.03
N LYS A 101 -15.11 3.02 10.03
CA LYS A 101 -13.99 3.59 10.78
C LYS A 101 -12.68 3.19 10.14
N GLN A 102 -11.80 4.15 9.86
CA GLN A 102 -10.48 3.87 9.32
C GLN A 102 -9.61 3.22 10.40
N VAL A 103 -8.96 2.11 10.05
CA VAL A 103 -8.10 1.32 10.95
C VAL A 103 -6.66 1.23 10.47
N PHE A 104 -6.37 1.75 9.26
CA PHE A 104 -5.07 1.65 8.61
C PHE A 104 -4.84 2.81 7.65
N GLY A 105 -3.58 3.17 7.47
CA GLY A 105 -3.17 4.05 6.38
C GLY A 105 -1.75 3.76 5.91
N THR A 106 -1.53 3.79 4.60
CA THR A 106 -0.19 3.75 3.99
C THR A 106 -0.09 4.80 2.92
N ARG A 107 1.05 5.49 2.85
CA ARG A 107 1.39 6.37 1.74
C ARG A 107 2.57 5.80 0.99
N TYR A 108 2.55 6.01 -0.32
CA TYR A 108 3.62 5.56 -1.19
C TYR A 108 3.86 6.58 -2.30
N LEU A 109 5.10 6.59 -2.80
CA LEU A 109 5.47 7.36 -3.98
C LEU A 109 6.63 6.67 -4.69
N GLY A 110 6.72 6.87 -5.99
CA GLY A 110 7.72 6.21 -6.81
C GLY A 110 7.71 6.68 -8.24
N GLY A 111 8.53 6.01 -9.03
CA GLY A 111 8.69 6.31 -10.45
C GLY A 111 9.91 5.65 -11.04
N LEU A 112 10.19 6.01 -12.29
CA LEU A 112 11.45 5.67 -12.95
C LEU A 112 12.61 6.32 -12.20
N VAL A 113 13.73 5.59 -12.11
CA VAL A 113 14.98 6.08 -11.51
C VAL A 113 16.13 5.82 -12.47
N ASP A 114 17.22 6.58 -12.31
CA ASP A 114 18.39 6.52 -13.23
C ASP A 114 18.05 6.93 -14.69
N GLU A 115 16.93 7.62 -14.88
CA GLU A 115 16.46 8.18 -16.15
C GLU A 115 16.52 9.72 -16.05
N ARG A 116 17.53 10.34 -16.66
CA ARG A 116 17.54 11.80 -16.86
C ARG A 116 17.05 12.08 -18.28
N ARG A 117 15.81 12.55 -18.40
CA ARG A 117 15.29 13.05 -19.69
C ARG A 117 15.84 14.46 -19.89
N GLU A 118 16.57 14.66 -20.99
CA GLU A 118 17.04 15.98 -21.46
C GLU A 118 15.92 16.76 -22.16
#